data_AF-U3U5E4-F1
#
_entry.id   AF-U3U5E4-F1
#
_cell.length_a   1.000
_cell.length_b   1.000
_cell.length_c   1.000
_cell.angle_alpha   90.00
_cell.angle_beta   90.00
_cell.angle_gamma   90.00
#
_symmetry.space_group_name_H-M   'P 1'
#
loop_
_entity.id
_entity.type
_entity.pdbx_description
1 polymer ?
#
loop_
_entity_poly.entity_id
_entity_poly.type
_entity_poly.pdbx_seq_one_letter_code
_entity_poly.pdbx_strand_id
1 'polypeptide(L)'
;MKGDNSKPFILANADGNVRAYIWKDKGGDGIHINNGIDGGGDYIFHKDGGFRAPSSIYAGAARIAADGNIYGSMWGNQWLDAYLEKTFQPKGAYGKANTAKLEVNGWWKCGDTGLIIQWARYGKDKREGTYDFPLPMKFPSAGLFCIGYVASAINFHADRQSQSAHLVDNGIVRVTVDNSLETVVLAIGF
;
A
#
# COMPACT_ATOMS: atom_id res chain seq x y z
N MET A 1 -35.63 -33.67 -36.55
CA MET A 1 -35.62 -35.05 -36.01
C MET A 1 -36.21 -35.06 -34.60
N LYS A 2 -36.86 -36.13 -34.13
CA LYS A 2 -37.41 -36.23 -32.76
C LYS A 2 -36.85 -37.48 -32.05
N GLY A 3 -36.47 -37.36 -30.78
CA GLY A 3 -35.94 -38.46 -29.95
C GLY A 3 -35.13 -37.92 -28.76
N ASP A 4 -34.92 -38.75 -27.74
CA ASP A 4 -34.28 -38.34 -26.47
C ASP A 4 -32.74 -38.34 -26.52
N ASN A 5 -32.14 -39.09 -27.45
CA ASN A 5 -30.69 -39.07 -27.67
C ASN A 5 -30.25 -37.78 -28.35
N SER A 6 -28.99 -37.37 -28.16
CA SER A 6 -28.37 -36.24 -28.84
C SER A 6 -28.56 -36.34 -30.36
N LYS A 7 -29.12 -35.29 -30.96
CA LYS A 7 -29.28 -35.16 -32.41
C LYS A 7 -28.59 -33.88 -32.86
N PRO A 8 -27.27 -33.90 -33.05
CA PRO A 8 -26.53 -32.71 -33.44
C PRO A 8 -26.93 -32.24 -34.84
N PHE A 9 -26.98 -30.93 -35.02
CA PHE A 9 -26.80 -30.32 -36.32
C PHE A 9 -25.31 -30.37 -36.67
N ILE A 10 -24.97 -30.88 -37.85
CA ILE A 10 -23.61 -31.18 -38.27
C ILE A 10 -23.30 -30.46 -39.58
N LEU A 11 -22.13 -29.81 -39.64
CA LEU A 11 -21.49 -29.40 -40.90
C LEU A 11 -20.27 -30.30 -41.15
N ALA A 12 -20.22 -30.96 -42.30
CA ALA A 12 -19.15 -31.88 -42.65
C ALA A 12 -18.57 -31.59 -44.04
N ASN A 13 -17.28 -31.88 -44.20
CA ASN A 13 -16.59 -31.88 -45.48
C ASN A 13 -17.06 -33.05 -46.36
N ALA A 14 -16.73 -33.00 -47.65
CA ALA A 14 -17.03 -34.08 -48.60
C ALA A 14 -16.31 -35.40 -48.27
N ASP A 15 -15.19 -35.34 -47.54
CA ASP A 15 -14.41 -36.49 -47.06
C ASP A 15 -15.01 -37.15 -45.80
N GLY A 16 -16.13 -36.64 -45.28
CA GLY A 16 -16.80 -37.14 -44.09
C GLY A 16 -16.31 -36.54 -42.77
N ASN A 17 -15.28 -35.68 -42.77
CA ASN A 17 -14.81 -35.02 -41.56
C ASN A 17 -15.78 -33.93 -41.11
N VAL A 18 -16.19 -33.98 -39.84
CA VAL A 18 -17.08 -32.97 -39.25
C VAL A 18 -16.31 -31.71 -38.85
N ARG A 19 -16.81 -30.54 -39.26
CA ARG A 19 -16.25 -29.20 -39.01
C ARG A 19 -17.06 -28.37 -38.00
N ALA A 20 -18.31 -28.76 -37.73
CA ALA A 20 -19.09 -28.14 -36.67
C ALA A 20 -20.16 -29.08 -36.13
N TYR A 21 -20.39 -28.97 -34.82
CA TYR A 21 -21.53 -29.56 -34.13
C TYR A 21 -22.32 -28.46 -33.40
N ILE A 22 -23.66 -28.53 -33.46
CA ILE A 22 -24.56 -27.79 -32.55
C ILE A 22 -25.54 -28.80 -31.97
N TRP A 23 -25.58 -28.94 -30.64
CA TRP A 23 -26.46 -29.92 -30.00
C TRP A 23 -26.94 -29.50 -28.62
N LYS A 24 -27.92 -30.24 -28.13
CA LYS A 24 -28.42 -30.17 -26.76
C LYS A 24 -28.89 -31.55 -26.34
N ASP A 25 -28.52 -31.94 -25.13
CA ASP A 25 -28.93 -33.21 -24.54
C ASP A 25 -30.15 -33.02 -23.61
N LYS A 26 -31.02 -34.03 -23.58
CA LYS A 26 -32.11 -34.07 -22.60
C LYS A 26 -31.51 -34.22 -21.20
N GLY A 27 -31.82 -33.27 -20.32
CA GLY A 27 -31.23 -33.21 -18.97
C GLY A 27 -29.78 -32.72 -18.94
N GLY A 28 -29.20 -32.31 -20.07
CA GLY A 28 -27.85 -31.73 -20.14
C GLY A 28 -27.76 -30.32 -19.56
N ASP A 29 -26.54 -29.77 -19.57
CA ASP A 29 -26.17 -28.50 -18.96
C ASP A 29 -26.48 -27.27 -19.83
N GLY A 30 -26.63 -27.42 -21.15
CA GLY A 30 -26.74 -26.26 -22.04
C GLY A 30 -27.01 -26.60 -23.50
N ILE A 31 -26.85 -25.61 -24.37
CA ILE A 31 -26.68 -25.77 -25.82
C ILE A 31 -25.17 -25.73 -26.08
N HIS A 32 -24.66 -26.71 -26.81
CA HIS A 32 -23.24 -26.85 -27.12
C HIS A 32 -22.96 -26.51 -28.58
N ILE A 33 -21.81 -25.90 -28.82
CA ILE A 33 -21.25 -25.59 -30.13
C ILE A 33 -19.76 -25.99 -30.14
N ASN A 34 -19.33 -26.73 -31.16
CA ASN A 34 -17.95 -27.25 -31.27
C ASN A 34 -17.47 -27.22 -32.74
N ASN A 35 -16.17 -27.01 -32.98
CA ASN A 35 -15.57 -26.93 -34.34
C ASN A 35 -15.15 -28.30 -34.93
N GLY A 36 -15.69 -29.39 -34.39
CA GLY A 36 -15.40 -30.76 -34.80
C GLY A 36 -13.92 -31.08 -34.82
N ILE A 37 -13.43 -31.52 -35.98
CA ILE A 37 -12.04 -31.96 -36.19
C ILE A 37 -11.01 -30.83 -35.99
N ASP A 38 -11.42 -29.55 -36.10
CA ASP A 38 -10.51 -28.40 -35.86
C ASP A 38 -10.22 -28.18 -34.37
N GLY A 39 -10.97 -28.82 -33.48
CA GLY A 39 -10.78 -28.72 -32.04
C GLY A 39 -11.16 -27.35 -31.47
N GLY A 40 -10.41 -26.88 -30.46
CA GLY A 40 -10.69 -25.62 -29.77
C GLY A 40 -11.66 -25.73 -28.58
N GLY A 41 -12.33 -26.87 -28.41
CA GLY A 41 -13.20 -27.16 -27.28
C GLY A 41 -14.66 -26.74 -27.47
N ASP A 42 -15.48 -26.95 -26.44
CA ASP A 42 -16.92 -26.74 -26.47
C ASP A 42 -17.31 -25.36 -25.93
N TYR A 43 -18.09 -24.64 -26.72
CA TYR A 43 -18.80 -23.45 -26.30
C TYR A 43 -20.18 -23.85 -25.78
N ILE A 44 -20.52 -23.41 -24.57
CA ILE A 44 -21.76 -23.84 -23.90
C ILE A 44 -22.59 -22.62 -23.50
N PHE A 45 -23.82 -22.57 -23.98
CA PHE A 45 -24.87 -21.69 -23.44
C PHE A 45 -25.64 -22.49 -22.38
N HIS A 46 -25.28 -22.29 -21.11
CA HIS A 46 -25.82 -23.05 -20.01
C HIS A 46 -27.30 -22.73 -19.76
N LYS A 47 -28.04 -23.72 -19.22
CA LYS A 47 -29.47 -23.60 -18.89
C LYS A 47 -29.76 -22.61 -17.76
N ASP A 48 -28.75 -22.26 -16.97
CA ASP A 48 -28.80 -21.24 -15.91
C ASP A 48 -28.47 -19.83 -16.42
N GLY A 49 -28.23 -19.66 -17.73
CA GLY A 49 -27.89 -18.39 -18.36
C GLY A 49 -26.39 -18.10 -18.46
N GLY A 50 -25.52 -18.98 -17.96
CA GLY A 50 -24.08 -18.85 -18.11
C GLY A 50 -23.60 -19.10 -19.55
N PHE A 51 -22.44 -18.54 -19.91
CA PHE A 51 -21.73 -18.85 -21.14
C PHE A 51 -20.32 -19.33 -20.82
N ARG A 52 -19.93 -20.49 -21.37
CA ARG A 52 -18.58 -21.02 -21.29
C ARG A 52 -17.91 -20.93 -22.65
N ALA A 53 -16.79 -20.21 -22.70
CA ALA A 53 -15.82 -20.34 -23.76
C ALA A 53 -14.66 -21.24 -23.29
N PRO A 54 -14.10 -22.10 -24.16
CA PRO A 54 -12.95 -22.94 -23.82
C PRO A 54 -11.63 -22.15 -23.72
N SER A 55 -11.64 -20.88 -24.13
CA SER A 55 -10.49 -19.96 -24.08
C SER A 55 -10.99 -18.51 -23.89
N SER A 56 -10.17 -17.53 -24.30
CA SER A 56 -10.45 -16.11 -24.11
C SER A 56 -11.73 -15.64 -24.83
N ILE A 57 -12.44 -14.71 -24.20
CA ILE A 57 -13.59 -14.01 -24.81
C ILE A 57 -13.11 -12.62 -25.25
N TYR A 58 -13.33 -12.28 -26.51
CA TYR A 58 -12.87 -11.04 -27.12
C TYR A 58 -14.03 -10.03 -27.30
N ALA A 59 -13.76 -8.77 -26.98
CA ALA A 59 -14.62 -7.62 -27.24
C ALA A 59 -13.80 -6.54 -27.97
N GLY A 60 -13.78 -6.61 -29.30
CA GLY A 60 -12.81 -5.86 -30.10
C GLY A 60 -11.38 -6.30 -29.80
N ALA A 61 -10.49 -5.34 -29.52
CA ALA A 61 -9.10 -5.61 -29.13
C ALA A 61 -8.93 -6.03 -27.66
N ALA A 62 -9.95 -5.81 -26.82
CA ALA A 62 -9.94 -6.24 -25.42
C ALA A 62 -10.32 -7.72 -25.30
N ARG A 63 -9.80 -8.40 -24.28
CA ARG A 63 -10.16 -9.81 -24.01
C ARG A 63 -10.10 -10.16 -22.53
N ILE A 64 -10.96 -11.09 -22.14
CA ILE A 64 -10.90 -11.79 -20.84
C ILE A 64 -10.25 -13.15 -21.11
N ALA A 65 -9.13 -13.43 -20.44
CA ALA A 65 -8.42 -14.70 -20.55
C ALA A 65 -9.01 -15.79 -19.65
N ALA A 66 -8.65 -17.04 -19.92
CA ALA A 66 -9.17 -18.20 -19.19
C ALA A 66 -8.71 -18.26 -17.72
N ASP A 67 -7.65 -17.52 -17.36
CA ASP A 67 -7.18 -17.33 -15.98
C ASP A 67 -7.90 -16.18 -15.23
N GLY A 68 -8.85 -15.52 -15.89
CA GLY A 68 -9.60 -14.38 -15.35
C GLY A 68 -8.91 -13.02 -15.55
N ASN A 69 -7.72 -12.98 -16.15
CA ASN A 69 -7.03 -11.73 -16.43
C ASN A 69 -7.69 -10.98 -17.61
N ILE A 70 -7.54 -9.66 -17.68
CA ILE A 70 -8.18 -8.81 -18.68
C ILE A 70 -7.13 -7.98 -19.40
N TYR A 71 -7.06 -8.09 -20.73
CA TYR A 71 -6.19 -7.28 -21.56
C TYR A 71 -6.99 -6.17 -22.25
N GLY A 72 -6.43 -4.96 -22.34
CA GLY A 72 -7.05 -3.87 -23.08
C GLY A 72 -6.27 -2.55 -23.07
N SER A 73 -6.65 -1.64 -23.97
CA SER A 73 -6.06 -0.30 -24.06
C SER A 73 -6.30 0.56 -22.82
N MET A 74 -7.43 0.35 -22.12
CA MET A 74 -7.73 1.01 -20.85
C MET A 74 -6.72 0.71 -19.74
N TRP A 75 -5.99 -0.41 -19.85
CA TRP A 75 -4.93 -0.78 -18.92
C TRP A 75 -3.55 -0.35 -19.41
N GLY A 76 -3.47 0.36 -20.55
CA GLY A 76 -2.21 0.74 -21.20
C GLY A 76 -1.67 -0.31 -22.17
N ASN A 77 -2.55 -1.05 -22.86
CA ASN A 77 -2.17 -2.17 -23.74
C ASN A 77 -1.34 -3.24 -23.02
N GLN A 78 -1.76 -3.57 -21.80
CA GLN A 78 -1.19 -4.64 -20.98
C GLN A 78 -2.31 -5.38 -20.26
N TRP A 79 -1.94 -6.40 -19.50
CA TRP A 79 -2.85 -7.15 -18.64
C TRP A 79 -3.21 -6.37 -17.38
N LEU A 80 -4.42 -6.58 -16.88
CA LEU A 80 -4.97 -5.87 -15.73
C LEU A 80 -4.15 -6.13 -14.46
N ASP A 81 -3.67 -7.36 -14.23
CA ASP A 81 -2.81 -7.68 -13.09
C ASP A 81 -1.53 -6.82 -13.06
N ALA A 82 -0.83 -6.72 -14.18
CA ALA A 82 0.38 -5.90 -14.32
C ALA A 82 0.08 -4.40 -14.17
N TYR A 83 -1.08 -3.94 -14.64
CA TYR A 83 -1.54 -2.57 -14.39
C TYR A 83 -1.77 -2.32 -12.89
N LEU A 84 -2.46 -3.23 -12.20
CA LEU A 84 -2.75 -3.11 -10.76
C LEU A 84 -1.48 -3.11 -9.92
N GLU A 85 -0.53 -4.02 -10.20
CA GLU A 85 0.75 -4.10 -9.49
C GLU A 85 1.59 -2.82 -9.62
N LYS A 86 1.60 -2.22 -10.82
CA LYS A 86 2.34 -0.97 -11.08
C LYS A 86 1.64 0.28 -10.55
N THR A 87 0.32 0.22 -10.35
CA THR A 87 -0.49 1.40 -10.00
C THR A 87 -0.78 1.50 -8.50
N PHE A 88 -0.90 0.37 -7.80
CA PHE A 88 -1.33 0.33 -6.40
C PHE A 88 -0.31 -0.33 -5.49
N GLN A 89 -0.17 0.21 -4.27
CA GLN A 89 0.59 -0.45 -3.22
C GLN A 89 -0.13 -1.73 -2.77
N PRO A 90 0.57 -2.87 -2.64
CA PRO A 90 -0.03 -4.10 -2.14
C PRO A 90 -0.66 -3.90 -0.76
N LYS A 91 -1.83 -4.48 -0.54
CA LYS A 91 -2.47 -4.47 0.79
C LYS A 91 -1.54 -5.10 1.81
N GLY A 92 -1.21 -4.36 2.87
CA GLY A 92 -0.29 -4.81 3.92
C GLY A 92 1.18 -4.45 3.68
N ALA A 93 1.53 -3.86 2.53
CA ALA A 93 2.82 -3.22 2.30
C ALA A 93 2.82 -1.73 2.70
N TYR A 94 1.78 -1.27 3.41
CA TYR A 94 1.77 0.06 4.01
C TYR A 94 2.82 0.11 5.12
N GLY A 95 3.54 1.23 5.22
CA GLY A 95 4.33 1.52 6.42
C GLY A 95 3.46 1.43 7.67
N LYS A 96 4.01 0.88 8.76
CA LYS A 96 3.38 0.86 10.07
C LYS A 96 3.01 2.28 10.48
N ALA A 97 1.82 2.44 11.06
CA ALA A 97 1.32 3.74 11.48
C ALA A 97 2.30 4.41 12.46
N ASN A 98 2.60 5.68 12.19
CA ASN A 98 3.39 6.50 13.10
C ASN A 98 2.57 6.83 14.36
N THR A 99 3.26 7.05 15.47
CA THR A 99 2.62 7.44 16.74
C THR A 99 3.20 8.77 17.23
N ALA A 100 2.43 9.53 18.02
CA ALA A 100 2.89 10.81 18.53
C ALA A 100 2.22 11.20 19.85
N LYS A 101 2.92 12.02 20.63
CA LYS A 101 2.39 12.77 21.78
C LYS A 101 2.36 14.26 21.43
N LEU A 102 1.16 14.79 21.20
CA LEU A 102 0.92 16.15 20.70
C LEU A 102 0.83 17.19 21.83
N GLU A 103 1.89 17.33 22.62
CA GLU A 103 1.99 18.29 23.72
C GLU A 103 3.18 19.24 23.53
N VAL A 104 3.30 20.26 24.38
CA VAL A 104 4.45 21.19 24.42
C VAL A 104 5.77 20.44 24.60
N ASN A 105 5.75 19.39 25.44
CA ASN A 105 6.83 18.42 25.60
C ASN A 105 6.37 17.10 24.99
N GLY A 106 6.62 16.94 23.70
CA GLY A 106 6.01 15.94 22.83
C GLY A 106 7.02 15.17 22.00
N TRP A 107 6.51 14.20 21.24
CA TRP A 107 7.32 13.38 20.35
C TRP A 107 6.50 12.84 19.19
N TRP A 108 7.19 12.45 18.13
CA TRP A 108 6.70 11.64 17.02
C TRP A 108 7.63 10.44 16.84
N LYS A 109 7.07 9.27 16.56
CA LYS A 109 7.80 8.01 16.34
C LYS A 109 7.36 7.34 15.04
N CYS A 110 8.33 7.03 14.20
CA CYS A 110 8.14 6.24 12.99
C CYS A 110 7.74 4.80 13.36
N GLY A 111 6.62 4.32 12.82
CA GLY A 111 6.16 2.94 13.03
C GLY A 111 7.09 1.90 12.40
N ASP A 112 7.74 2.25 11.29
CA ASP A 112 8.58 1.35 10.51
C ASP A 112 10.01 1.26 11.03
N THR A 113 10.68 2.41 11.16
CA THR A 113 12.12 2.46 11.48
C THR A 113 12.39 2.58 12.97
N GLY A 114 11.37 2.95 13.76
CA GLY A 114 11.54 3.28 15.17
C GLY A 114 12.20 4.64 15.43
N LEU A 115 12.54 5.43 14.39
CA LEU A 115 13.08 6.78 14.53
C LEU A 115 12.10 7.67 15.32
N ILE A 116 12.62 8.36 16.32
CA ILE A 116 11.88 9.25 17.21
C ILE A 116 12.43 10.67 17.04
N ILE A 117 11.52 11.63 16.87
CA ILE A 117 11.80 13.07 16.93
C ILE A 117 11.03 13.63 18.12
N GLN A 118 11.71 14.30 19.04
CA GLN A 118 11.13 14.84 20.27
C GLN A 118 11.39 16.34 20.38
N TRP A 119 10.45 17.06 20.97
CA TRP A 119 10.58 18.48 21.26
C TRP A 119 10.13 18.78 22.69
N ALA A 120 10.77 19.75 23.32
CA ALA A 120 10.40 20.18 24.67
C ALA A 120 10.87 21.60 24.98
N ARG A 121 10.29 22.19 26.03
CA ARG A 121 10.70 23.45 26.65
C ARG A 121 11.10 23.19 28.10
N TYR A 122 12.28 23.65 28.48
CA TYR A 122 12.83 23.44 29.83
C TYR A 122 13.31 24.73 30.46
N GLY A 123 13.32 24.79 31.79
CA GLY A 123 13.95 25.89 32.52
C GLY A 123 13.04 27.06 32.90
N LYS A 124 11.71 26.95 32.74
CA LYS A 124 10.75 28.03 33.05
C LYS A 124 10.93 28.64 34.44
N ASP A 125 11.22 27.79 35.42
CA ASP A 125 11.37 28.18 36.84
C ASP A 125 12.83 28.10 37.31
N LYS A 126 13.78 28.09 36.37
CA LYS A 126 15.21 28.04 36.68
C LYS A 126 15.84 29.41 36.48
N ARG A 127 16.78 29.73 37.36
CA ARG A 127 17.73 30.82 37.13
C ARG A 127 18.82 30.35 36.17
N GLU A 128 19.66 31.29 35.76
CA GLU A 128 20.85 31.03 34.96
C GLU A 128 21.65 29.85 35.50
N GLY A 129 21.99 28.89 34.63
CA GLY A 129 22.71 27.69 35.01
C GLY A 129 22.50 26.51 34.06
N THR A 130 23.07 25.37 34.42
CA THR A 130 22.98 24.13 33.64
C THR A 130 22.17 23.09 34.41
N TYR A 131 21.18 22.51 33.75
CA TYR A 131 20.23 21.60 34.41
C TYR A 131 19.88 20.41 33.51
N ASP A 132 19.61 19.29 34.15
CA ASP A 132 19.18 18.05 33.50
C ASP A 132 17.66 17.93 33.56
N PHE A 133 17.06 17.54 32.44
CA PHE A 133 15.63 17.32 32.31
C PHE A 133 15.34 15.99 31.59
N PRO A 134 14.23 15.31 31.95
CA PRO A 134 13.82 14.12 31.25
C PRO A 134 13.27 14.46 29.86
N LEU A 135 13.70 13.73 28.83
CA LEU A 135 13.07 13.76 27.52
C LEU A 135 11.60 13.30 27.61
N PRO A 136 10.71 13.77 26.70
CA PRO A 136 9.32 13.32 26.64
C PRO A 136 9.15 11.80 26.56
N MET A 137 10.12 11.10 25.96
CA MET A 137 10.27 9.66 25.88
C MET A 137 11.76 9.30 25.91
N LYS A 138 12.11 8.21 26.60
CA LYS A 138 13.46 7.63 26.49
C LYS A 138 13.65 7.01 25.11
N PHE A 139 14.74 7.34 24.41
CA PHE A 139 15.17 6.63 23.20
C PHE A 139 15.49 5.17 23.55
N PRO A 140 14.78 4.18 22.96
CA PRO A 140 14.99 2.76 23.26
C PRO A 140 16.43 2.28 23.10
N SER A 141 17.15 2.74 22.07
CA SER A 141 18.49 2.28 21.71
C SER A 141 19.54 3.38 21.81
N ALA A 142 19.38 4.48 21.08
CA ALA A 142 20.40 5.54 21.01
C ALA A 142 19.80 6.91 20.67
N GLY A 143 20.24 7.93 21.41
CA GLY A 143 20.12 9.31 20.97
C GLY A 143 21.22 9.68 19.98
N LEU A 144 20.86 10.35 18.88
CA LEU A 144 21.76 10.68 17.78
C LEU A 144 22.11 12.17 17.70
N PHE A 145 21.12 13.02 17.98
CA PHE A 145 21.23 14.45 17.79
C PHE A 145 20.38 15.19 18.80
N CYS A 146 20.89 16.33 19.27
CA CYS A 146 20.13 17.24 20.11
C CYS A 146 20.63 18.66 19.91
N ILE A 147 19.68 19.59 19.82
CA ILE A 147 19.92 21.02 19.79
C ILE A 147 19.05 21.71 20.81
N GLY A 148 19.61 22.75 21.42
CA GLY A 148 18.92 23.66 22.31
C GLY A 148 19.00 25.07 21.74
N TYR A 149 17.93 25.84 21.90
CA TYR A 149 17.90 27.26 21.55
C TYR A 149 17.00 28.04 22.50
N VAL A 150 17.17 29.36 22.53
CA VAL A 150 16.34 30.25 23.33
C VAL A 150 14.89 30.24 22.87
N ALA A 151 13.97 30.14 23.84
CA ALA A 151 12.56 29.99 23.55
C ALA A 151 11.84 31.28 23.11
N SER A 152 12.53 32.41 23.15
CA SER A 152 12.09 33.73 22.68
C SER A 152 13.27 34.54 22.19
N ALA A 153 13.05 35.43 21.22
CA ALA A 153 14.07 36.38 20.80
C ALA A 153 14.45 37.32 21.97
N ILE A 154 15.72 37.72 21.97
CA ILE A 154 16.34 38.64 22.93
C ILE A 154 16.85 39.88 22.19
N ASN A 155 17.39 40.86 22.93
CA ASN A 155 17.83 42.13 22.36
C ASN A 155 19.00 41.97 21.36
N PHE A 156 19.11 42.89 20.41
CA PHE A 156 20.07 42.90 19.28
C PHE A 156 21.58 42.80 19.66
N HIS A 157 21.93 42.95 20.95
CA HIS A 157 23.31 42.82 21.46
C HIS A 157 23.42 41.83 22.62
N ALA A 158 22.50 40.87 22.67
CA ALA A 158 22.52 39.76 23.60
C ALA A 158 23.29 38.57 22.98
N ASP A 159 24.51 38.85 22.50
CA ASP A 159 25.40 37.90 21.83
C ASP A 159 26.29 37.09 22.79
N ARG A 160 26.24 37.39 24.09
CA ARG A 160 26.90 36.62 25.15
C ARG A 160 26.06 35.44 25.64
N GLN A 161 24.90 35.23 25.03
CA GLN A 161 23.87 34.32 25.52
C GLN A 161 23.94 33.01 24.76
N SER A 162 24.17 31.91 25.49
CA SER A 162 24.36 30.58 24.91
C SER A 162 23.40 29.60 25.55
N GLN A 163 22.22 29.46 24.95
CA GLN A 163 21.37 28.32 25.23
C GLN A 163 21.76 27.17 24.31
N SER A 164 22.07 26.04 24.93
CA SER A 164 22.54 24.83 24.26
C SER A 164 21.87 23.64 24.92
N ALA A 165 21.82 22.53 24.19
CA ALA A 165 21.38 21.28 24.74
C ALA A 165 22.26 20.15 24.20
N HIS A 166 22.49 19.14 25.03
CA HIS A 166 23.04 17.86 24.60
C HIS A 166 22.35 16.71 25.32
N LEU A 167 22.43 15.53 24.72
CA LEU A 167 21.96 14.29 25.34
C LEU A 167 23.01 13.80 26.34
N VAL A 168 22.61 13.68 27.59
CA VAL A 168 23.46 13.07 28.63
C VAL A 168 23.39 11.55 28.51
N ASP A 169 22.17 11.05 28.27
CA ASP A 169 21.88 9.66 27.95
C ASP A 169 20.62 9.59 27.07
N ASN A 170 20.07 8.38 26.89
CA ASN A 170 18.90 8.15 26.05
C ASN A 170 17.60 8.76 26.60
N GLY A 171 17.53 9.19 27.86
CA GLY A 171 16.35 9.74 28.51
C GLY A 171 16.54 11.12 29.12
N ILE A 172 17.78 11.61 29.21
CA ILE A 172 18.12 12.88 29.86
C ILE A 172 18.78 13.83 28.87
N VAL A 173 18.28 15.06 28.83
CA VAL A 173 18.90 16.19 28.14
C VAL A 173 19.41 17.18 29.16
N ARG A 174 20.65 17.65 28.96
CA ARG A 174 21.24 18.75 29.71
C ARG A 174 21.10 20.02 28.90
N VAL A 175 20.55 21.06 29.52
CA VAL A 175 20.36 22.38 28.89
C VAL A 175 21.03 23.48 29.69
N THR A 176 21.46 24.53 29.00
CA THR A 176 21.84 25.80 29.62
C THR A 176 20.66 26.77 29.61
N VAL A 177 20.22 27.17 30.80
CA VAL A 177 19.21 28.23 31.00
C VAL A 177 19.97 29.55 31.16
N ASP A 178 19.56 30.55 30.39
CA ASP A 178 20.16 31.88 30.37
C ASP A 178 19.05 32.95 30.37
N ASN A 179 19.26 34.08 31.06
CA ASN A 179 18.30 35.18 31.22
C ASN A 179 16.96 34.76 31.86
N SER A 180 16.95 33.65 32.61
CA SER A 180 15.72 33.04 33.14
C SER A 180 14.67 32.73 32.04
N LEU A 181 15.13 32.52 30.80
CA LEU A 181 14.30 32.10 29.67
C LEU A 181 14.42 30.60 29.47
N GLU A 182 13.30 29.98 29.11
CA GLU A 182 13.28 28.56 28.75
C GLU A 182 14.23 28.26 27.57
N THR A 183 14.73 27.03 27.54
CA THR A 183 15.40 26.43 26.39
C THR A 183 14.45 25.51 25.66
N VAL A 184 14.27 25.74 24.36
CA VAL A 184 13.59 24.82 23.45
C VAL A 184 14.60 23.78 23.00
N VAL A 185 14.22 22.51 23.07
CA VAL A 185 15.02 21.38 22.67
C VAL A 185 14.35 20.65 21.52
N LEU A 186 15.15 20.25 20.53
CA LEU A 186 14.80 19.24 19.55
C LEU A 186 15.81 18.09 19.66
N ALA A 187 15.34 16.85 19.80
CA ALA A 187 16.18 15.67 19.91
C ALA A 187 15.73 14.56 18.95
N ILE A 188 16.68 13.82 18.38
CA ILE A 188 16.44 12.72 17.44
C ILE A 188 17.21 11.47 17.92
N GLY A 189 16.57 10.32 17.84
CA GLY A 189 17.11 9.02 18.25
C GLY A 189 16.17 7.88 17.89
N PHE A 190 16.43 6.67 18.38
CA PHE A 190 15.59 5.49 18.17
C PHE A 190 15.77 4.46 19.28
#